data_AF-B5EHD4-F1
#
_entry.id   AF-B5EHD4-F1
#
_cell.length_a   1.000
_cell.length_b   1.000
_cell.length_c   1.000
_cell.angle_alpha   90.00
_cell.angle_beta   90.00
_cell.angle_gamma   90.00
#
_symmetry.space_group_name_H-M   'P 1'
#
loop_
_entity.id
_entity.type
_entity.pdbx_description
1 polymer ?
#
loop_
_entity_poly.entity_id
_entity_poly.type
_entity_poly.pdbx_seq_one_letter_code
_entity_poly.pdbx_strand_id
1 'polypeptide(L)'
;MPNHLLIYVIVALNAGCQVMLIWRLKLERAMKWTFCALSLGVPLLVAVAVRVLVATGVIHARVAEQSGIEHFVTILASALLIAGPLLATGSAVIYQRSKRSERLLQAQ
;
A
#
# COMPACT_ATOMS: atom_id res chain seq x y z
N MET A 1 15.64 -16.71 -9.78
CA MET A 1 15.92 -15.61 -8.84
C MET A 1 15.60 -14.17 -9.33
N PRO A 2 15.45 -13.83 -10.64
CA PRO A 2 15.15 -12.43 -11.04
C PRO A 2 13.70 -11.97 -10.76
N ASN A 3 12.73 -12.90 -10.69
CA ASN A 3 11.31 -12.55 -10.55
C ASN A 3 10.97 -11.87 -9.22
N HIS A 4 11.64 -12.23 -8.13
CA HIS A 4 11.40 -11.59 -6.83
C HIS A 4 11.85 -10.14 -6.82
N LEU A 5 12.96 -9.84 -7.49
CA LEU A 5 13.51 -8.49 -7.56
C LEU A 5 12.59 -7.57 -8.39
N LEU A 6 12.03 -8.10 -9.48
CA LEU A 6 11.00 -7.41 -10.27
C LEU A 6 9.75 -7.07 -9.46
N ILE A 7 9.23 -7.98 -8.63
CA ILE A 7 8.05 -7.73 -7.80
C ILE A 7 8.31 -6.58 -6.82
N TYR A 8 9.47 -6.58 -6.14
CA TYR A 8 9.82 -5.50 -5.23
C TYR A 8 9.97 -4.15 -5.94
N VAL A 9 10.55 -4.14 -7.15
CA VAL A 9 10.66 -2.93 -7.97
C VAL A 9 9.27 -2.42 -8.38
N ILE A 10 8.37 -3.29 -8.82
CA ILE A 10 6.99 -2.91 -9.19
C ILE A 10 6.26 -2.31 -7.99
N VAL A 11 6.36 -2.93 -6.81
CA VAL A 11 5.74 -2.43 -5.57
C VAL A 11 6.34 -1.08 -5.18
N ALA A 12 7.67 -0.92 -5.28
CA ALA A 12 8.33 0.34 -4.98
C ALA A 12 7.92 1.46 -5.96
N LEU A 13 7.83 1.17 -7.26
CA LEU A 13 7.34 2.10 -8.27
C LEU A 13 5.87 2.47 -8.04
N ASN A 14 5.03 1.50 -7.70
CA ASN A 14 3.62 1.76 -7.36
C ASN A 14 3.54 2.72 -6.16
N ALA A 15 4.20 2.39 -5.05
CA ALA A 15 4.16 3.22 -3.85
C ALA A 15 4.78 4.61 -4.10
N GLY A 16 5.88 4.71 -4.87
CA GLY A 16 6.49 5.97 -5.27
C GLY A 16 5.56 6.84 -6.12
N CYS A 17 4.87 6.25 -7.09
CA CYS A 17 3.86 6.94 -7.89
C CYS A 17 2.72 7.48 -7.01
N GLN A 18 2.22 6.67 -6.08
CA GLN A 18 1.15 7.08 -5.16
C GLN A 18 1.62 8.22 -4.23
N VAL A 19 2.84 8.16 -3.70
CA VAL A 19 3.43 9.24 -2.92
C VAL A 19 3.51 10.53 -3.75
N MET A 20 3.96 10.46 -5.00
CA MET A 20 4.01 11.61 -5.90
C MET A 20 2.61 12.21 -6.12
N LEU A 21 1.58 11.37 -6.33
CA LEU A 21 0.19 11.81 -6.48
C LEU A 21 -0.33 12.50 -5.21
N ILE A 22 -0.13 11.89 -4.04
CA ILE A 22 -0.51 12.47 -2.74
C ILE A 22 0.17 13.82 -2.53
N TRP A 23 1.46 13.94 -2.90
CA TRP A 23 2.21 15.18 -2.73
C TRP A 23 1.64 16.36 -3.52
N ARG A 24 1.07 16.07 -4.71
CA ARG A 24 0.41 17.06 -5.57
C ARG A 24 -0.96 17.51 -5.04
N LEU A 25 -1.55 16.81 -4.08
CA LEU A 25 -2.83 17.22 -3.48
C LEU A 25 -2.65 18.46 -2.60
N LYS A 26 -3.67 19.32 -2.54
CA LYS A 26 -3.69 20.51 -1.66
C LYS A 26 -4.16 20.14 -0.26
N LEU A 27 -3.42 19.24 0.37
CA LEU A 27 -3.63 18.78 1.75
C LEU A 27 -2.74 19.56 2.72
N GLU A 28 -3.13 19.59 4.00
CA GLU A 28 -2.28 20.08 5.07
C GLU A 28 -1.02 19.21 5.20
N ARG A 29 0.11 19.82 5.57
CA ARG A 29 1.41 19.15 5.61
C ARG A 29 1.39 17.89 6.48
N ALA A 30 0.74 17.94 7.65
CA ALA A 30 0.60 16.80 8.53
C ALA A 30 -0.14 15.63 7.85
N MET A 31 -1.28 15.92 7.20
CA MET A 31 -2.07 14.89 6.51
C MET A 31 -1.35 14.29 5.30
N LYS A 32 -0.56 15.10 4.56
CA LYS A 32 0.29 14.58 3.48
C LYS A 32 1.24 13.51 3.98
N TRP A 33 1.95 13.79 5.06
CA TRP A 33 2.88 12.83 5.67
C TRP A 33 2.16 11.57 6.13
N THR A 34 0.97 11.68 6.74
CA THR A 34 0.16 10.52 7.13
C THR A 34 -0.21 9.65 5.93
N PHE A 35 -0.74 10.21 4.85
CA PHE A 35 -1.12 9.43 3.67
C PHE A 35 0.10 8.85 2.93
N CYS A 36 1.22 9.56 2.88
CA CYS A 36 2.47 9.02 2.35
C CYS A 36 3.02 7.88 3.21
N ALA A 37 2.98 8.02 4.53
CA ALA A 37 3.38 6.98 5.47
C ALA A 37 2.48 5.74 5.34
N LEU A 38 1.18 5.91 5.11
CA LEU A 38 0.28 4.78 4.82
C LEU A 38 0.62 4.12 3.46
N SER A 39 0.85 4.92 2.42
CA SER A 39 1.16 4.43 1.08
C SER A 39 2.47 3.61 1.02
N LEU A 40 3.48 3.99 1.80
CA LEU A 40 4.75 3.26 1.91
C LEU A 40 4.74 2.17 3.00
N GLY A 41 4.10 2.46 4.13
CA GLY A 41 4.12 1.61 5.31
C GLY A 41 3.33 0.33 5.13
N VAL A 42 2.18 0.38 4.45
CA VAL A 42 1.36 -0.81 4.20
C VAL A 42 2.13 -1.84 3.37
N PRO A 43 2.72 -1.51 2.19
CA PRO A 43 3.52 -2.47 1.45
C PRO A 43 4.73 -3.00 2.22
N LEU A 44 5.40 -2.14 2.98
CA LEU A 44 6.58 -2.53 3.76
C LEU A 44 6.20 -3.55 4.84
N LEU A 45 5.12 -3.29 5.57
CA LEU A 45 4.64 -4.15 6.64
C LEU A 45 4.17 -5.50 6.10
N VAL A 46 3.49 -5.52 4.96
CA VAL A 46 3.10 -6.76 4.28
C VAL A 46 4.33 -7.55 3.81
N ALA A 47 5.33 -6.88 3.22
CA ALA A 47 6.56 -7.53 2.79
C ALA A 47 7.31 -8.15 3.98
N VAL A 48 7.40 -7.45 5.10
CA VAL A 48 8.00 -7.97 6.34
C VAL A 48 7.19 -9.14 6.89
N ALA A 49 5.86 -9.03 6.96
CA ALA A 49 4.99 -10.08 7.47
C ALA A 49 5.14 -11.38 6.68
N VAL A 50 5.12 -11.30 5.35
CA VAL A 50 5.33 -12.47 4.47
C VAL A 50 6.73 -13.05 4.67
N ARG A 51 7.77 -12.21 4.80
CA ARG A 51 9.13 -12.67 5.07
C ARG A 51 9.25 -13.40 6.40
N VAL A 52 8.60 -12.91 7.45
CA VAL A 52 8.57 -13.56 8.76
C VAL A 52 7.87 -14.91 8.66
N LEU A 53 6.68 -14.97 8.04
CA LEU A 53 5.92 -16.22 7.86
C LEU A 53 6.71 -17.30 7.12
N VAL A 54 7.48 -16.89 6.10
CA VAL A 54 8.38 -17.80 5.38
C VAL A 54 9.57 -18.20 6.25
N ALA A 55 10.19 -17.26 6.99
CA ALA A 55 11.34 -17.56 7.84
C ALA A 55 11.00 -18.48 9.03
N THR A 56 9.79 -18.39 9.56
CA THR A 56 9.29 -19.27 10.63
C THR A 56 8.77 -20.61 10.12
N GLY A 57 8.80 -20.86 8.80
CA GLY A 57 8.31 -22.10 8.19
C GLY A 57 6.79 -22.26 8.22
N VAL A 58 6.04 -21.19 8.53
CA VAL A 58 4.56 -21.21 8.55
C VAL A 58 4.01 -21.22 7.11
N ILE A 59 4.75 -20.64 6.16
CA ILE A 59 4.43 -20.64 4.74
C ILE A 59 5.64 -21.14 3.94
N HIS A 60 5.41 -22.05 3.00
CA HIS A 60 6.45 -22.50 2.08
C HIS A 60 6.80 -21.40 1.08
N ALA A 61 8.11 -21.22 0.84
CA ALA A 61 8.62 -20.22 -0.10
C ALA A 61 8.29 -20.56 -1.56
N ARG A 62 8.11 -21.85 -1.87
CA ARG A 62 7.69 -22.31 -3.20
C ARG A 62 6.17 -22.43 -3.25
N VAL A 63 5.56 -21.67 -4.15
CA VAL A 63 4.10 -21.70 -4.38
C VAL A 63 3.58 -23.11 -4.69
N ALA A 64 4.40 -23.95 -5.34
CA ALA A 64 4.03 -25.33 -5.67
C ALA A 64 3.94 -26.26 -4.44
N GLU A 65 4.55 -25.87 -3.31
CA GLU A 65 4.56 -26.63 -2.05
C GLU A 65 3.57 -26.06 -1.03
N GLN A 66 2.92 -24.94 -1.36
CA GLN A 66 1.97 -24.28 -0.46
C GLN A 66 0.66 -25.06 -0.36
N SER A 67 0.17 -25.24 0.86
CA SER A 67 -1.21 -25.66 1.08
C SER A 67 -2.21 -24.61 0.58
N GLY A 68 -3.49 -24.99 0.39
CA GLY A 68 -4.51 -24.06 -0.10
C GLY A 68 -4.68 -22.80 0.77
N ILE A 69 -4.45 -22.91 2.08
CA ILE A 69 -4.50 -21.79 3.02
C ILE A 69 -3.29 -20.86 2.83
N GLU A 70 -2.08 -21.42 2.71
CA GLU A 70 -0.84 -20.66 2.44
C GLU A 70 -0.93 -19.90 1.12
N HIS A 71 -1.53 -20.52 0.11
CA HIS A 71 -1.78 -19.90 -1.18
C HIS A 71 -2.73 -18.71 -1.06
N PHE A 72 -3.82 -18.86 -0.31
CA PHE A 72 -4.76 -17.76 -0.05
C PHE A 72 -4.09 -16.59 0.67
N VAL A 73 -3.27 -16.86 1.69
CA VAL A 73 -2.50 -15.81 2.40
C VAL A 73 -1.54 -15.09 1.44
N THR A 74 -0.88 -15.82 0.55
CA THR A 74 0.04 -15.26 -0.45
C THR A 74 -0.69 -14.37 -1.47
N ILE A 75 -1.87 -14.80 -1.93
CA ILE A 75 -2.74 -13.98 -2.81
C ILE A 75 -3.19 -12.71 -2.09
N LEU A 76 -3.67 -12.84 -0.85
CA LEU A 76 -4.15 -11.69 -0.08
C LEU A 76 -3.03 -10.67 0.15
N ALA A 77 -1.83 -11.13 0.51
CA ALA A 77 -0.66 -10.26 0.65
C ALA A 77 -0.33 -9.56 -0.68
N SER A 78 -0.37 -10.29 -1.80
CA SER A 78 -0.12 -9.71 -3.13
C SER A 78 -1.15 -8.65 -3.51
N ALA A 79 -2.43 -8.90 -3.23
CA ALA A 79 -3.50 -7.93 -3.41
C ALA A 79 -3.27 -6.69 -2.54
N LEU A 80 -2.85 -6.86 -1.29
CA LEU A 80 -2.59 -5.75 -0.36
C LEU A 80 -1.38 -4.89 -0.78
N LEU A 81 -0.35 -5.49 -1.37
CA LEU A 81 0.80 -4.76 -1.93
C LEU A 81 0.39 -3.82 -3.08
N ILE A 82 -0.63 -4.18 -3.85
CA ILE A 82 -1.13 -3.39 -4.98
C ILE A 82 -2.19 -2.39 -4.50
N ALA A 83 -3.18 -2.89 -3.77
CA ALA A 83 -4.35 -2.11 -3.34
C ALA A 83 -4.03 -1.14 -2.21
N GLY A 84 -3.12 -1.46 -1.29
CA GLY A 84 -2.78 -0.63 -0.13
C GLY A 84 -2.39 0.81 -0.51
N PRO A 85 -1.38 1.00 -1.39
CA PRO A 85 -1.00 2.33 -1.88
C PRO A 85 -2.15 3.06 -2.58
N LEU A 86 -2.98 2.32 -3.33
CA LEU A 86 -4.10 2.87 -4.08
C LEU A 86 -5.24 3.34 -3.17
N LEU A 87 -5.54 2.58 -2.12
CA LEU A 87 -6.48 2.95 -1.06
C LEU A 87 -5.99 4.19 -0.31
N ALA A 88 -4.70 4.27 0.02
CA ALA A 88 -4.13 5.43 0.70
C ALA A 88 -4.31 6.72 -0.13
N THR A 89 -4.03 6.67 -1.44
CA THR A 89 -4.27 7.80 -2.35
C THR A 89 -5.76 8.10 -2.50
N GLY A 90 -6.60 7.08 -2.65
CA GLY A 90 -8.06 7.24 -2.74
C GLY A 90 -8.63 7.96 -1.52
N SER A 91 -8.24 7.53 -0.32
CA SER A 91 -8.61 8.19 0.93
C SER A 91 -8.10 9.64 1.00
N ALA A 92 -6.87 9.90 0.54
CA ALA A 92 -6.31 11.25 0.49
C ALA A 92 -7.11 12.19 -0.44
N VAL A 93 -7.56 11.68 -1.59
CA VAL A 93 -8.40 12.43 -2.54
C VAL A 93 -9.78 12.70 -1.95
N ILE A 94 -10.42 11.70 -1.33
CA ILE A 94 -11.74 11.85 -0.69
C ILE A 94 -11.66 12.88 0.44
N TYR A 95 -10.63 12.79 1.29
CA TYR A 95 -10.40 13.74 2.37
C TYR A 95 -10.25 15.18 1.84
N GLN A 96 -9.47 15.37 0.77
CA GLN A 96 -9.31 16.68 0.15
C GLN A 96 -10.65 17.24 -0.37
N ARG A 97 -11.48 16.39 -0.99
CA ARG A 97 -12.80 16.79 -1.51
C ARG A 97 -13.74 17.20 -0.38
N SER A 98 -13.82 16.40 0.68
CA SER A 98 -14.61 16.71 1.87
C SER A 98 -14.20 18.06 2.48
N LYS A 99 -12.90 18.29 2.71
CA LYS A 99 -12.37 19.57 3.23
C LYS A 99 -12.58 20.76 2.30
N ARG A 100 -12.73 20.53 0.99
CA ARG A 100 -13.05 21.60 0.03
C ARG A 100 -14.53 21.99 0.13
N SER A 101 -15.42 21.01 0.24
CA SER A 101 -16.86 21.26 0.41
C SER A 101 -17.18 22.01 1.70
N GLU A 102 -16.54 21.63 2.82
CA GLU A 102 -16.71 22.33 4.11
C GLU A 102 -16.37 23.82 4.01
N ARG A 103 -15.26 24.15 3.33
CA ARG A 103 -14.83 25.55 3.14
C ARG A 103 -15.78 26.37 2.27
N LEU A 104 -16.45 25.74 1.30
CA LEU A 104 -17.43 26.42 0.46
C LEU A 104 -18.71 26.73 1.23
N LEU A 105 -19.14 25.82 2.11
CA LEU A 105 -20.31 26.00 2.96
C LEU A 105 -20.09 27.09 4.02
N GLN A 106 -18.86 27.25 4.52
CA GLN A 106 -18.52 28.32 5.49
C GLN A 106 -18.35 29.71 4.86
N ALA A 107 -18.26 29.80 3.53
CA ALA A 107 -18.08 31.06 2.80
C ALA A 107 -19.40 31.64 2.26
N GLN A 108 -20.53 30.96 2.49
CA GLN A 108 -21.89 31.43 2.22
C GLN A 108 -22.53 31.97 3.50
#